data_AF-A0A354G5C4-F1
#
_entry.id   AF-A0A354G5C4-F1
#
_cell.length_a   1.000
_cell.length_b   1.000
_cell.length_c   1.000
_cell.angle_alpha   90.00
_cell.angle_beta   90.00
_cell.angle_gamma   90.00
#
_symmetry.space_group_name_H-M   'P 1'
#
loop_
_entity.id
_entity.type
_entity.pdbx_description
1 polymer ?
#
loop_
_entity_poly.entity_id
_entity_poly.type
_entity_poly.pdbx_seq_one_letter_code
_entity_poly.pdbx_strand_id
1 'polypeptide(L)'
;MNTWKESGQSIAVFCKENKLDKSNFYLWMKRLNPDADQSFVKVHPIPPVITDDNILIIHLPGNVKVDVTSATDLKLLRKVVISLGGAL
;
A
#
# COMPACT_ATOMS: atom_id res chain seq x y z
N MET A 1 0.68 26.15 -17.99
CA MET A 1 0.04 27.36 -17.42
C MET A 1 -1.33 26.97 -16.90
N ASN A 2 -1.47 26.75 -15.59
CA ASN A 2 -2.73 26.41 -14.94
C ASN A 2 -3.18 27.63 -14.12
N THR A 3 -3.51 28.74 -14.79
CA THR A 3 -3.80 30.04 -14.16
C THR A 3 -4.90 29.97 -13.11
N TRP A 4 -5.91 29.11 -13.32
CA TRP A 4 -6.91 28.81 -12.29
C TRP A 4 -6.29 28.21 -11.01
N LYS A 5 -5.40 27.22 -11.13
CA LYS A 5 -4.75 26.60 -9.96
C LYS A 5 -3.87 27.59 -9.22
N GLU A 6 -3.19 28.47 -9.96
CA GLU A 6 -2.34 29.53 -9.40
C GLU A 6 -3.17 30.62 -8.71
N SER A 7 -4.40 30.87 -9.15
CA SER A 7 -5.29 31.85 -8.52
C SER A 7 -5.76 31.47 -7.11
N GLY A 8 -5.69 30.19 -6.73
CA GLY A 8 -6.20 29.68 -5.45
C GLY A 8 -7.72 29.78 -5.29
N GLN A 9 -8.44 30.28 -6.30
CA GLN A 9 -9.88 30.46 -6.27
C GLN A 9 -10.61 29.15 -6.60
N SER A 10 -11.84 29.03 -6.12
CA SER A 10 -12.72 27.95 -6.61
C SER A 10 -13.02 28.11 -8.10
N ILE A 11 -13.23 27.00 -8.81
CA ILE A 11 -13.57 27.00 -10.25
C ILE A 11 -14.76 27.90 -10.54
N ALA A 12 -15.77 27.93 -9.66
CA ALA A 12 -16.96 28.74 -9.85
C ALA A 12 -16.66 30.25 -9.79
N VAL A 13 -15.81 30.69 -8.85
CA VAL A 13 -15.38 32.09 -8.71
C VAL A 13 -14.52 32.47 -9.92
N PHE A 14 -13.55 31.63 -10.26
CA PHE A 14 -12.68 31.85 -11.42
C PHE A 14 -13.47 31.97 -12.73
N CYS A 15 -14.45 31.09 -12.96
CA CYS A 15 -15.31 31.15 -14.14
C CYS A 15 -16.16 32.41 -14.17
N LYS A 16 -16.69 32.83 -13.01
CA LYS A 16 -17.50 34.06 -12.89
C LYS A 16 -16.67 35.31 -13.21
N GLU A 17 -15.47 35.41 -12.67
CA GLU A 17 -14.58 36.56 -12.88
C GLU A 17 -14.08 36.66 -14.33
N ASN A 18 -13.76 35.51 -14.94
CA ASN A 18 -13.26 35.43 -16.30
C ASN A 18 -14.35 35.31 -17.37
N LYS A 19 -15.64 35.42 -16.97
CA LYS A 19 -16.81 35.24 -17.86
C LYS A 19 -16.75 33.95 -18.68
N LEU A 20 -16.27 32.88 -18.05
CA LEU A 20 -16.20 31.55 -18.65
C LEU A 20 -17.45 30.77 -18.30
N ASP A 21 -17.97 30.02 -19.28
CA ASP A 21 -19.00 29.03 -19.01
C ASP A 21 -18.39 27.85 -18.23
N LYS A 22 -19.05 27.50 -17.12
CA LYS A 22 -18.57 26.46 -16.20
C LYS A 22 -18.53 25.09 -16.85
N SER A 23 -19.48 24.79 -17.73
CA SER A 23 -19.58 23.49 -18.42
C SER A 23 -18.44 23.33 -19.43
N ASN A 24 -18.19 24.38 -20.21
CA ASN A 24 -17.06 24.45 -21.14
C ASN A 24 -15.72 24.36 -20.40
N PHE A 25 -15.59 25.01 -19.23
CA PHE A 25 -14.39 24.91 -18.41
C PHE A 25 -14.08 23.46 -18.00
N TYR A 26 -15.06 22.72 -17.48
CA TYR A 26 -14.87 21.30 -17.15
C TYR A 26 -14.55 20.44 -18.36
N LEU A 27 -15.21 20.70 -19.50
CA LEU A 27 -14.96 19.98 -20.74
C LEU A 27 -13.51 20.17 -21.22
N TRP A 28 -13.01 21.42 -21.22
CA TRP A 28 -11.63 21.72 -21.58
C TRP A 28 -10.64 21.15 -20.58
N MET A 29 -10.94 21.24 -19.28
CA MET A 29 -10.11 20.67 -18.22
C MET A 29 -9.93 19.15 -18.40
N LYS A 30 -10.99 18.45 -18.78
CA LYS A 30 -10.98 17.01 -19.10
C LYS A 30 -10.18 16.70 -20.36
N ARG A 31 -10.30 17.52 -21.41
CA ARG A 31 -9.53 17.36 -22.65
C ARG A 31 -8.03 17.63 -22.47
N LEU A 32 -7.68 18.58 -21.62
CA LEU A 32 -6.30 18.94 -21.31
C LEU A 32 -5.63 17.96 -20.33
N ASN A 33 -6.42 17.22 -19.55
CA ASN A 33 -5.94 16.14 -18.69
C ASN A 33 -6.61 14.82 -19.10
N PRO A 34 -6.25 14.24 -20.26
CA PRO A 34 -6.83 12.97 -20.71
C PRO A 34 -6.63 11.84 -19.69
N ASP A 35 -5.59 11.92 -18.86
CA ASP A 35 -5.29 10.96 -17.78
C ASP A 35 -6.21 11.10 -16.55
N ALA A 36 -7.00 12.18 -16.44
CA ALA A 36 -7.90 12.39 -15.29
C ALA A 36 -9.12 11.45 -15.33
N ASP A 37 -9.46 10.93 -16.51
CA ASP A 37 -10.57 9.99 -16.74
C ASP A 37 -10.07 8.58 -17.11
N GLN A 38 -8.76 8.41 -17.26
CA GLN A 38 -8.15 7.09 -17.32
C GLN A 38 -8.00 6.61 -15.90
N SER A 39 -9.02 5.91 -15.41
CA SER A 39 -8.90 4.95 -14.32
C SER A 39 -7.98 3.79 -14.74
N PHE A 40 -6.73 4.11 -15.08
CA PHE A 40 -5.68 3.12 -15.00
C PHE A 40 -5.53 2.78 -13.53
N VAL A 41 -5.78 1.52 -13.21
CA VAL A 41 -5.37 0.94 -11.95
C VAL A 41 -3.88 1.23 -11.80
N LYS A 42 -3.54 2.25 -11.00
CA LYS A 42 -2.16 2.52 -10.62
C LYS A 42 -1.75 1.42 -9.65
N VAL A 43 -1.16 0.37 -10.22
CA VAL A 43 -0.50 -0.68 -9.44
C VAL A 43 0.77 -0.06 -8.87
N HIS A 44 0.69 0.40 -7.63
CA HIS A 44 1.88 0.66 -6.85
C HIS A 44 2.42 -0.69 -6.38
N PRO A 45 3.72 -1.00 -6.58
CA PRO A 45 4.33 -2.09 -5.84
C PRO A 45 4.18 -1.74 -4.37
N ILE A 46 3.29 -2.45 -3.69
CA ILE A 46 3.32 -2.50 -2.24
C ILE A 46 4.66 -3.16 -1.94
N PRO A 47 5.63 -2.48 -1.31
CA PRO A 47 6.82 -3.17 -0.83
C PRO A 47 6.30 -4.36 -0.04
N PRO A 48 6.80 -5.59 -0.28
CA PRO A 48 6.29 -6.77 0.38
C PRO A 48 6.23 -6.42 1.85
N VAL A 49 5.00 -6.26 2.37
CA VAL A 49 4.82 -6.23 3.80
C VAL A 49 5.31 -7.61 4.14
N ILE A 50 6.51 -7.68 4.71
CA ILE A 50 6.92 -8.82 5.49
C ILE A 50 5.96 -8.75 6.67
N THR A 51 4.70 -9.13 6.44
CA THR A 51 3.88 -9.69 7.50
C THR A 51 4.73 -10.88 7.89
N ASP A 52 5.35 -10.78 9.06
CA ASP A 52 6.00 -11.92 9.69
C ASP A 52 4.97 -13.05 9.63
N ASP A 53 5.11 -13.91 8.62
CA ASP A 53 4.13 -14.92 8.25
C ASP A 53 4.14 -15.93 9.39
N ASN A 54 3.26 -15.70 10.36
CA ASN A 54 3.00 -16.55 11.51
C ASN A 54 4.27 -17.19 12.05
N ILE A 55 5.17 -16.36 12.58
CA ILE A 55 6.32 -16.88 13.33
C ILE A 55 5.78 -17.48 14.63
N LEU A 56 5.71 -18.81 14.69
CA LEU A 56 5.51 -19.51 15.94
C LEU A 56 6.84 -19.49 16.70
N ILE A 57 6.91 -18.70 17.77
CA ILE A 57 8.12 -18.60 18.61
C ILE A 57 8.04 -19.67 19.72
N ILE A 58 8.92 -20.66 19.66
CA ILE A 58 9.06 -21.68 20.70
C ILE A 58 10.20 -21.28 21.65
N HIS A 59 9.88 -21.12 22.93
CA HIS A 59 10.88 -20.88 23.99
C HIS A 59 11.26 -22.21 24.63
N LEU A 60 12.55 -22.55 24.61
CA LEU A 60 13.09 -23.77 25.19
C LEU A 60 13.93 -23.44 26.44
N PRO A 61 14.05 -24.38 27.40
CA PRO A 61 14.93 -24.24 28.55
C PRO A 61 16.38 -24.03 28.09
N GLY A 62 17.10 -23.12 28.76
CA GLY A 62 18.46 -22.73 28.37
C GLY A 62 18.54 -21.47 27.49
N ASN A 63 17.52 -20.61 27.51
CA ASN A 63 17.46 -19.34 26.77
C ASN A 63 17.50 -19.48 25.24
N VAL A 64 17.04 -20.62 24.72
CA VAL A 64 16.98 -20.87 23.27
C VAL A 64 15.59 -20.46 22.74
N LYS A 65 15.58 -19.68 21.66
CA LYS A 65 14.37 -19.31 20.91
C LYS A 65 14.43 -19.93 19.52
N VAL A 66 13.32 -20.52 19.08
CA VAL A 66 13.18 -21.07 17.73
C VAL A 66 12.04 -20.35 17.04
N ASP A 67 12.36 -19.64 15.97
CA ASP A 67 11.41 -18.93 15.12
C ASP A 67 11.01 -19.86 13.97
N VAL A 68 9.73 -20.27 13.95
CA VAL A 68 9.21 -21.22 12.96
C VAL A 68 8.31 -20.49 11.99
N THR A 69 8.67 -20.50 10.71
CA THR A 69 7.85 -19.94 9.63
C THR A 69 6.86 -20.95 9.09
N SER A 70 5.76 -20.48 8.50
CA SER A 70 4.63 -21.27 7.98
C SER A 70 5.01 -22.34 6.94
N ALA A 71 6.17 -22.24 6.30
CA ALA A 71 6.69 -23.22 5.33
C ALA A 71 7.51 -24.37 5.95
N THR A 72 7.67 -24.39 7.28
CA THR A 72 8.57 -25.36 7.95
C THR A 72 7.93 -26.73 8.11
N ASP A 73 8.65 -27.79 7.72
CA ASP A 73 8.23 -29.18 7.99
C ASP A 73 8.21 -29.47 9.50
N LEU A 74 7.01 -29.71 10.03
CA LEU A 74 6.76 -30.00 11.44
C LEU A 74 7.51 -31.24 11.96
N LYS A 75 7.86 -32.20 11.08
CA LYS A 75 8.68 -33.36 11.46
C LYS A 75 10.12 -32.96 11.76
N LEU A 76 10.67 -32.01 11.01
CA LEU A 76 12.01 -31.47 11.27
C LEU A 76 12.01 -30.62 12.54
N LEU A 77 10.98 -29.79 12.73
CA LEU A 77 10.82 -29.00 13.95
C LEU A 77 10.82 -29.88 15.20
N ARG A 78 10.03 -30.96 15.20
CA ARG A 78 9.98 -31.91 16.31
C ARG A 78 11.36 -32.51 16.63
N LYS A 79 12.13 -32.88 15.60
CA LYS A 79 13.50 -33.41 15.81
C LYS A 79 14.40 -32.35 16.45
N VAL A 80 14.36 -31.11 15.97
CA VAL A 80 15.16 -30.01 16.52
C VAL A 80 14.82 -29.75 17.98
N VAL A 81 13.53 -29.69 18.32
CA VAL A 81 13.10 -29.48 19.72
C VAL A 81 13.54 -30.62 20.63
N ILE A 82 13.41 -31.89 20.19
CA ILE A 82 13.86 -33.06 20.96
C ILE A 82 15.38 -33.04 21.14
N SER A 83 16.15 -32.72 20.09
CA SER A 83 17.62 -32.65 20.14
C SER A 83 18.13 -31.53 21.04
N LEU A 84 17.38 -30.44 21.20
CA LEU A 84 17.67 -29.33 22.10
C LEU A 84 17.21 -29.59 23.55
N GLY A 85 16.70 -30.79 23.85
CA GLY A 85 16.26 -31.16 25.20
C GLY A 85 14.87 -30.65 25.60
N GLY A 86 14.10 -30.13 24.63
CA GLY A 86 12.70 -29.77 24.83
C GLY A 86 11.79 -31.00 24.78
N ALA A 87 10.92 -31.15 25.77
CA ALA A 87 9.79 -32.07 25.68
C ALA A 87 8.61 -31.32 25.02
N LEU A 88 8.13 -31.84 23.88
CA LEU A 88 6.87 -31.43 23.22
C LEU A 88 5.74 -32.34 23.68
#